data_AF-A0A8I0H644-F1
#
_entry.id   AF-A0A8I0H644-F1
#
_cell.length_a   1.000
_cell.length_b   1.000
_cell.length_c   1.000
_cell.angle_alpha   90.00
_cell.angle_beta   90.00
_cell.angle_gamma   90.00
#
_symmetry.space_group_name_H-M   'P 1'
#
loop_
_entity.id
_entity.type
_entity.pdbx_description
1 polymer ?
#
loop_
_entity_poly.entity_id
_entity_poly.type
_entity_poly.pdbx_seq_one_letter_code
_entity_poly.pdbx_strand_id
1 'polypeptide(L)'
;GKEVAKQLGIAYYDKNMINEIAEKSGLSPEYIQENAELSPRKGLFAYAFSGRDITGKSVEDMVYEAQRKVILDLAQKEPCVIVGRNADYILK
;
A
#
# COMPACT_ATOMS: atom_id res chain seq x y z
N GLY A 1 -6.32 4.77 16.38
CA GLY A 1 -6.30 5.33 15.02
C GLY A 1 -7.37 6.39 14.87
N LYS A 2 -8.57 6.00 14.42
CA LYS A 2 -9.66 6.92 14.09
C LYS A 2 -10.06 7.89 15.21
N GLU A 3 -10.21 7.39 16.44
CA GLU A 3 -10.59 8.25 17.58
C GLU A 3 -9.52 9.30 17.90
N VAL A 4 -8.23 8.93 17.79
CA VAL A 4 -7.11 9.86 17.99
C VAL A 4 -7.12 10.95 16.91
N ALA A 5 -7.33 10.57 15.65
CA ALA A 5 -7.43 11.52 14.54
C ALA A 5 -8.57 12.52 14.76
N LYS A 6 -9.73 12.02 15.21
CA LYS A 6 -10.90 12.84 15.54
C LYS A 6 -10.63 13.79 16.71
N GLN A 7 -10.03 13.31 17.79
CA GLN A 7 -9.68 14.11 18.96
C GLN A 7 -8.67 15.22 18.63
N LEU A 8 -7.71 14.94 17.74
CA LEU A 8 -6.70 15.88 17.29
C LEU A 8 -7.17 16.77 16.12
N GLY A 9 -8.33 16.49 15.53
CA GLY A 9 -8.84 17.23 14.38
C GLY A 9 -8.00 17.07 13.10
N ILE A 10 -7.34 15.93 12.93
CA ILE A 10 -6.44 15.64 11.80
C ILE A 10 -7.01 14.54 10.90
N ALA A 11 -6.52 14.47 9.66
CA ALA A 11 -6.99 13.50 8.68
C ALA A 11 -6.73 12.04 9.15
N TYR A 12 -7.61 11.12 8.76
CA TYR A 12 -7.48 9.70 9.09
C TYR A 12 -7.50 8.88 7.80
N TYR A 13 -6.44 8.11 7.59
CA TYR A 13 -6.30 7.18 6.48
C TYR A 13 -6.14 5.76 7.01
N ASP A 14 -6.86 4.81 6.42
CA ASP A 14 -6.82 3.41 6.83
C ASP A 14 -6.55 2.47 5.64
N LYS A 15 -6.72 1.17 5.89
CA LYS A 15 -6.46 0.10 4.93
C LYS A 15 -7.28 0.21 3.62
N ASN A 16 -8.33 1.02 3.59
CA ASN A 16 -9.20 1.24 2.41
C ASN A 16 -8.65 2.27 1.42
N MET A 17 -7.45 2.81 1.66
CA MET A 17 -6.72 3.66 0.70
C MET A 17 -6.32 2.94 -0.61
N ILE A 18 -6.80 1.71 -0.80
CA ILE A 18 -6.57 0.83 -1.95
C ILE A 18 -6.91 1.54 -3.25
N ASN A 19 -7.99 2.33 -3.30
CA ASN A 19 -8.39 3.02 -4.54
C ASN A 19 -7.35 4.07 -4.96
N GLU A 20 -6.78 4.82 -4.02
CA GLU A 20 -5.77 5.82 -4.31
C GLU A 20 -4.43 5.17 -4.70
N ILE A 21 -4.11 4.01 -4.09
CA ILE A 21 -2.95 3.21 -4.48
C ILE A 21 -3.17 2.58 -5.86
N ALA A 22 -4.37 2.11 -6.18
CA ALA A 22 -4.77 1.55 -7.47
C ALA A 22 -4.60 2.57 -8.58
N GLU A 23 -5.16 3.76 -8.40
CA GLU A 23 -5.00 4.86 -9.36
C GLU A 23 -3.53 5.23 -9.58
N LYS A 24 -2.73 5.32 -8.50
CA LYS A 24 -1.31 5.70 -8.62
C LYS A 24 -0.40 4.59 -9.14
N SER A 25 -0.77 3.32 -8.97
CA SER A 25 -0.01 2.16 -9.48
C SER A 25 -0.43 1.72 -10.88
N GLY A 26 -1.61 2.16 -11.34
CA GLY A 26 -2.23 1.65 -12.56
C GLY A 26 -2.77 0.21 -12.42
N LEU A 27 -2.87 -0.30 -11.19
CA LEU A 27 -3.39 -1.63 -10.89
C LEU A 27 -4.86 -1.54 -10.45
N SER A 28 -5.63 -2.62 -10.61
CA SER A 28 -7.00 -2.62 -10.12
C SER A 28 -7.04 -2.68 -8.58
N PRO A 29 -8.06 -2.05 -7.94
CA PRO A 29 -8.24 -2.13 -6.49
C PRO A 29 -8.28 -3.57 -5.96
N GLU A 30 -8.97 -4.47 -6.68
CA GLU A 30 -9.11 -5.89 -6.32
C GLU A 30 -7.76 -6.59 -6.33
N TYR A 31 -6.92 -6.28 -7.32
CA TYR A 31 -5.60 -6.85 -7.45
C TYR A 31 -4.66 -6.39 -6.33
N ILE A 32 -4.74 -5.11 -5.92
CA ILE A 32 -3.99 -4.62 -4.75
C ILE A 32 -4.49 -5.27 -3.47
N GLN A 33 -5.80 -5.45 -3.34
CA GLN A 33 -6.37 -6.08 -2.15
C GLN A 33 -5.85 -7.51 -2.00
N GLU A 34 -5.90 -8.32 -3.06
CA GLU A 34 -5.39 -9.69 -3.07
C GLU A 34 -3.88 -9.74 -2.80
N ASN A 35 -3.08 -8.97 -3.55
CA ASN A 35 -1.62 -9.04 -3.44
C ASN A 35 -1.08 -8.44 -2.13
N ALA A 36 -1.73 -7.40 -1.60
CA ALA A 36 -1.31 -6.81 -0.33
C ALA A 36 -1.79 -7.60 0.91
N GLU A 37 -2.70 -8.56 0.73
CA GLU A 37 -3.09 -9.55 1.75
C GLU A 37 -2.30 -10.86 1.62
N LEU A 38 -1.70 -11.14 0.46
CA LEU A 38 -0.83 -12.27 0.24
C LEU A 38 0.53 -12.05 0.92
N SER A 39 0.59 -12.46 2.19
CA SER A 39 1.82 -12.84 2.88
C SER A 39 2.65 -13.79 1.96
N PRO A 40 4.01 -13.76 1.98
CA PRO A 40 4.90 -14.51 1.06
C PRO A 40 4.89 -16.04 1.30
N ARG A 41 3.72 -16.65 1.46
CA ARG A 41 3.47 -18.04 1.83
C ARG A 41 3.00 -18.92 0.67
N LYS A 42 2.87 -18.40 -0.55
CA LYS A 42 2.59 -19.22 -1.74
C LYS A 42 3.90 -19.53 -2.45
N GLY A 43 4.35 -20.77 -2.28
CA GLY A 43 5.70 -21.24 -2.53
C GLY A 43 6.26 -21.00 -3.93
N LEU A 44 7.55 -21.29 -4.05
CA LEU A 44 8.48 -21.08 -5.17
C LEU A 44 7.91 -21.28 -6.61
N PHE A 45 6.85 -22.08 -6.78
CA PHE A 45 6.14 -22.29 -8.05
C PHE A 45 5.18 -21.16 -8.46
N ALA A 46 4.58 -20.44 -7.51
CA ALA A 46 3.73 -19.28 -7.82
C ALA A 46 4.56 -18.11 -8.38
N TYR A 47 5.83 -18.02 -7.96
CA TYR A 47 6.77 -16.96 -8.35
C TYR A 47 7.19 -17.02 -9.84
N ALA A 48 7.05 -18.19 -10.48
CA ALA A 48 7.30 -18.35 -11.91
C ALA A 48 6.16 -17.82 -12.80
N PHE A 49 4.95 -17.68 -12.23
CA PHE A 49 3.74 -17.19 -12.92
C PHE A 49 3.26 -15.82 -12.40
N SER A 50 3.80 -15.33 -11.27
CA SER A 50 3.56 -13.97 -10.79
C SER A 50 4.28 -12.99 -11.72
N GLY A 51 3.51 -12.27 -12.53
CA GLY A 51 3.98 -11.41 -13.62
C GLY A 51 5.12 -10.49 -13.20
N ARG A 52 6.34 -10.81 -13.62
CA ARG A 52 7.44 -9.86 -13.60
C ARG A 52 7.20 -8.84 -14.70
N ASP A 53 7.40 -7.56 -14.38
CA ASP A 53 7.42 -6.54 -15.41
C ASP A 53 8.69 -6.67 -16.28
N ILE A 54 8.79 -5.86 -17.34
CA ILE A 54 9.94 -5.88 -18.24
C ILE A 54 11.27 -5.53 -17.53
N THR A 55 11.20 -4.98 -16.31
CA THR A 55 12.35 -4.57 -15.49
C THR A 55 12.76 -5.63 -14.47
N GLY A 56 12.03 -6.75 -14.40
CA GLY A 56 12.30 -7.86 -13.50
C GLY A 56 11.72 -7.68 -12.09
N LYS A 57 11.01 -6.58 -11.84
CA LYS A 57 10.30 -6.34 -10.57
C LYS A 57 9.11 -7.26 -10.44
N SER A 58 8.90 -7.78 -9.24
CA SER A 58 7.71 -8.56 -8.98
C SER A 58 6.50 -7.62 -8.84
N VAL A 59 5.31 -8.20 -8.95
CA VAL A 59 4.06 -7.48 -8.68
C VAL A 59 4.07 -6.87 -7.28
N GLU A 60 4.57 -7.63 -6.31
CA GLU A 60 4.64 -7.24 -4.92
C GLU A 60 5.54 -6.00 -4.73
N ASP A 61 6.67 -5.94 -5.45
CA ASP A 61 7.55 -4.77 -5.45
C ASP A 61 6.84 -3.53 -6.01
N MET A 62 6.10 -3.68 -7.12
CA MET A 62 5.34 -2.57 -7.71
C MET A 62 4.23 -2.06 -6.78
N VAL A 63 3.49 -2.98 -6.14
CA VAL A 63 2.46 -2.64 -5.15
C VAL A 63 3.08 -1.94 -3.95
N TYR A 64 4.23 -2.43 -3.46
CA TYR A 64 4.95 -1.81 -2.34
C TYR A 64 5.44 -0.40 -2.70
N GLU A 65 6.03 -0.19 -3.87
CA GLU A 65 6.49 1.12 -4.33
C GLU A 65 5.33 2.13 -4.43
N ALA A 66 4.19 1.69 -4.97
CA ALA A 66 2.99 2.53 -5.05
C ALA A 66 2.44 2.87 -3.65
N GLN A 67 2.32 1.88 -2.76
CA GLN A 67 1.91 2.08 -1.36
C GLN A 67 2.81 3.09 -0.66
N ARG A 68 4.14 2.91 -0.80
CA ARG A 68 5.15 3.80 -0.22
C ARG A 68 4.97 5.23 -0.72
N LYS A 69 4.78 5.42 -2.03
CA LYS A 69 4.54 6.74 -2.62
C LYS A 69 3.29 7.40 -2.05
N VAL A 70 2.16 6.70 -1.96
CA VAL A 70 0.91 7.27 -1.45
C VAL A 70 1.05 7.68 0.03
N ILE A 71 1.64 6.82 0.86
CA ILE A 71 1.84 7.11 2.29
C ILE A 71 2.73 8.36 2.48
N LEU A 72 3.81 8.48 1.71
CA LEU A 72 4.69 9.65 1.78
C LEU A 72 4.02 10.92 1.27
N ASP A 73 3.27 10.85 0.16
CA ASP A 73 2.53 12.00 -0.37
C ASP A 73 1.51 12.53 0.65
N LEU A 74 0.78 11.64 1.32
CA LEU A 74 -0.19 12.03 2.36
C LEU A 74 0.47 12.63 3.59
N ALA A 75 1.58 12.04 4.05
CA ALA A 75 2.33 12.56 5.19
C ALA A 75 2.95 13.94 4.91
N GLN A 76 3.30 14.24 3.65
CA GLN A 76 3.78 15.56 3.23
C GLN A 76 2.66 16.59 3.06
N LYS A 77 1.46 16.15 2.66
CA LYS A 77 0.33 17.03 2.37
C LYS A 77 -0.26 17.66 3.64
N GLU A 78 -0.50 16.86 4.67
CA GLU A 78 -1.14 17.33 5.90
C GLU A 78 -0.85 16.45 7.12
N PRO A 79 -0.93 16.99 8.35
CA PRO A 79 -0.92 16.17 9.56
C PRO A 79 -2.05 15.13 9.52
N CYS A 80 -1.72 13.86 9.69
CA CYS A 80 -2.68 12.78 9.59
C CYS A 80 -2.31 11.55 10.44
N VAL A 81 -3.30 10.69 10.67
CA VAL A 81 -3.13 9.37 11.26
C VAL A 81 -3.31 8.32 10.16
N ILE A 82 -2.27 7.53 9.90
CA ILE A 82 -2.29 6.44 8.92
C ILE A 82 -2.27 5.10 9.66
N VAL A 83 -3.18 4.18 9.33
CA VAL A 83 -3.27 2.86 9.98
C VAL A 83 -3.18 1.72 8.95
N GLY A 84 -2.18 0.87 9.10
CA GLY A 84 -1.96 -0.33 8.29
C GLY A 84 -0.89 -0.16 7.21
N ARG A 85 -0.82 -1.13 6.28
CA ARG A 85 0.07 -1.13 5.10
C ARG A 85 1.55 -0.81 5.42
N ASN A 86 2.05 -1.28 6.57
CA ASN A 86 3.42 -1.03 7.06
C ASN A 86 3.81 0.46 7.08
N ALA A 87 2.86 1.35 7.35
CA ALA A 87 3.10 2.79 7.40
C ALA A 87 4.17 3.16 8.44
N ASP A 88 4.27 2.40 9.53
CA ASP A 88 5.30 2.55 10.56
C ASP A 88 6.71 2.31 10.03
N TYR A 89 6.88 1.35 9.12
CA TYR A 89 8.17 1.08 8.46
C TYR A 89 8.47 2.10 7.37
N ILE A 90 7.45 2.55 6.63
CA ILE A 90 7.58 3.48 5.51
C ILE A 90 7.92 4.91 5.99
N LEU A 91 7.38 5.33 7.14
CA LEU A 91 7.53 6.68 7.71
C LEU A 91 8.70 6.83 8.69
N LYS A 92 9.60 5.84 8.75
CA LYS A 92 10.83 5.93 9.55
C LYS A 92 11.91 6.78 8.88
#